data_AF-A0A4Q3H947-F1
#
_entry.id   AF-A0A4Q3H947-F1
#
_cell.length_a   1.000
_cell.length_b   1.000
_cell.length_c   1.000
_cell.angle_alpha   90.00
_cell.angle_beta   90.00
_cell.angle_gamma   90.00
#
_symmetry.space_group_name_H-M   'P 1'
#
loop_
_entity.id
_entity.type
_entity.pdbx_description
1 polymer ?
#
loop_
_entity_poly.entity_id
_entity_poly.type
_entity_poly.pdbx_seq_one_letter_code
_entity_poly.pdbx_strand_id
1 'polypeptide(L)'
;MNATKTSLGRALNGQAVSRETAERLEHFAALFSKWAKTINLVAPSTLDDMWNRHIADSAQIFQMAPRPMIWADLGSGGGFPGIITGIFLAELGSGWV
;
A
#
# COMPACT_ATOMS: atom_id res chain seq x y z
N MET A 1 9.91 -18.73 13.91
CA MET A 1 10.22 -19.71 12.84
C MET A 1 8.96 -19.78 11.98
N ASN A 2 8.91 -19.40 10.70
CA ASN A 2 9.94 -19.40 9.67
C ASN A 2 9.87 -18.16 8.78
N ALA A 3 11.05 -17.58 8.54
CA ALA A 3 11.33 -16.94 7.29
C ALA A 3 11.24 -17.99 6.16
N THR A 4 10.41 -17.72 5.17
CA THR A 4 10.35 -18.43 3.88
C THR A 4 10.14 -17.31 2.86
N LYS A 5 11.18 -16.91 2.12
CA LYS A 5 11.36 -17.26 0.68
C LYS A 5 10.18 -16.72 -0.16
N THR A 6 10.31 -15.84 -1.16
CA THR A 6 11.23 -15.90 -2.31
C THR A 6 11.10 -14.62 -3.16
N SER A 7 12.21 -14.26 -3.78
CA SER A 7 12.47 -13.29 -4.85
C SER A 7 11.78 -13.57 -6.19
N LEU A 8 10.46 -13.40 -6.27
CA LEU A 8 9.70 -13.28 -7.52
C LEU A 8 8.85 -12.01 -7.39
N GLY A 9 8.83 -11.16 -8.43
CA GLY A 9 8.09 -9.88 -8.40
C GLY A 9 6.74 -10.06 -7.71
N ARG A 10 6.54 -9.37 -6.59
CA ARG A 10 5.46 -9.66 -5.66
C ARG A 10 4.15 -9.24 -6.33
N ALA A 11 3.41 -10.19 -6.89
CA ALA A 11 2.18 -9.87 -7.60
C ALA A 11 1.16 -9.29 -6.62
N LEU A 12 0.68 -8.07 -6.90
CA LEU A 12 -0.40 -7.42 -6.17
C LEU A 12 -1.63 -7.34 -7.08
N ASN A 13 -2.75 -7.90 -6.63
CA ASN A 13 -3.96 -8.04 -7.46
C ASN A 13 -3.72 -8.76 -8.79
N GLY A 14 -2.82 -9.76 -8.80
CA GLY A 14 -2.46 -10.49 -10.02
C GLY A 14 -1.54 -9.73 -10.98
N GLN A 15 -1.04 -8.55 -10.61
CA GLN A 15 -0.14 -7.73 -11.43
C GLN A 15 1.24 -7.62 -10.76
N ALA A 16 2.30 -7.78 -11.55
CA ALA A 16 3.65 -7.55 -11.04
C ALA A 16 3.86 -6.06 -10.72
N VAL A 17 4.58 -5.77 -9.64
CA VAL A 17 5.07 -4.43 -9.30
C VAL A 17 6.59 -4.44 -9.27
N SER A 18 7.24 -3.28 -9.43
CA SER A 18 8.69 -3.18 -9.25
C SER A 18 9.11 -3.58 -7.85
N ARG A 19 10.40 -3.89 -7.72
CA ARG A 19 11.03 -4.15 -6.42
C ARG A 19 10.89 -2.92 -5.51
N GLU A 20 11.12 -1.73 -6.05
CA GLU A 20 11.09 -0.47 -5.32
C GLU A 20 9.68 -0.15 -4.81
N THR A 21 8.64 -0.45 -5.61
CA THR A 21 7.24 -0.32 -5.16
C THR A 21 6.91 -1.33 -4.08
N ALA A 22 7.31 -2.60 -4.24
CA ALA A 22 7.11 -3.61 -3.20
C ALA A 22 7.79 -3.23 -1.88
N GLU A 23 9.05 -2.76 -1.93
CA GLU A 23 9.80 -2.30 -0.74
C GLU A 23 9.10 -1.13 -0.04
N ARG A 24 8.56 -0.15 -0.79
CA ARG A 24 7.81 0.98 -0.23
C ARG A 24 6.51 0.53 0.43
N LEU A 25 5.77 -0.39 -0.20
CA LEU A 25 4.54 -0.95 0.37
C LEU A 25 4.82 -1.71 1.67
N GLU A 26 5.89 -2.51 1.70
CA GLU A 26 6.32 -3.24 2.90
C GLU A 26 6.75 -2.29 4.03
N HIS A 27 7.50 -1.23 3.70
CA HIS A 27 7.87 -0.21 4.68
C HIS A 27 6.64 0.48 5.27
N PHE A 28 5.69 0.87 4.42
CA PHE A 28 4.47 1.50 4.87
C PHE A 28 3.63 0.56 5.75
N ALA A 29 3.48 -0.72 5.34
CA ALA A 29 2.80 -1.75 6.13
C ALA A 29 3.40 -1.91 7.54
N ALA A 30 4.73 -1.95 7.64
CA ALA A 30 5.42 -2.03 8.92
C ALA A 30 5.21 -0.77 9.78
N LEU A 31 5.28 0.41 9.17
CA LEU A 31 5.04 1.68 9.85
C LEU A 31 3.59 1.78 10.35
N PHE A 32 2.63 1.46 9.50
CA PHE A 32 1.21 1.43 9.85
C PHE A 32 0.94 0.47 11.00
N SER A 33 1.47 -0.76 10.94
CA SER A 33 1.30 -1.76 12.01
C SER A 33 1.87 -1.31 13.35
N LYS A 34 2.99 -0.56 13.33
CA LYS A 34 3.58 0.03 14.53
C LYS A 34 2.64 1.07 15.16
N TRP A 35 2.15 2.01 14.37
CA TRP A 35 1.36 3.14 14.87
C TRP A 35 -0.11 2.81 15.11
N ALA A 36 -0.68 1.88 14.35
CA ALA A 36 -2.06 1.43 14.52
C ALA A 36 -2.37 0.99 15.95
N LYS A 37 -1.40 0.32 16.61
CA LYS A 37 -1.50 -0.11 18.01
C LYS A 37 -1.41 1.04 19.01
N THR A 38 -0.77 2.14 18.64
CA THR A 38 -0.49 3.27 19.53
C THR A 38 -1.60 4.31 19.50
N ILE A 39 -2.23 4.53 18.34
CA ILE A 39 -3.25 5.56 18.14
C ILE A 39 -4.62 5.00 17.70
N ASN A 40 -4.84 3.69 17.85
CA ASN A 40 -6.11 2.99 17.57
C ASN A 40 -6.64 3.23 16.13
N LEU A 41 -5.76 3.21 15.13
CA LEU A 41 -6.18 3.38 13.72
C LEU A 41 -7.04 2.22 13.23
N VAL A 42 -6.78 1.00 13.72
CA VAL A 42 -7.56 -0.21 13.43
C VAL A 42 -7.67 -1.05 14.69
N ALA A 43 -8.70 -1.89 14.76
CA ALA A 43 -8.81 -2.89 15.81
C ALA A 43 -7.62 -3.88 15.71
N PRO A 44 -7.03 -4.34 16.83
CA PRO A 44 -5.94 -5.30 16.79
C PRO A 44 -6.27 -6.59 16.03
N SER A 45 -7.54 -7.01 16.08
CA SER A 45 -8.05 -8.19 15.38
C SER A 45 -8.07 -8.07 13.86
N THR A 46 -7.93 -6.86 13.30
CA THR A 46 -7.97 -6.61 11.86
C THR A 46 -6.58 -6.28 11.28
N LEU A 47 -5.52 -6.37 12.08
CA LEU A 47 -4.15 -6.14 11.61
C LEU A 47 -3.70 -7.17 10.58
N ASP A 48 -4.10 -8.44 10.75
CA ASP A 48 -3.77 -9.52 9.82
C ASP A 48 -4.47 -9.35 8.46
N ASP A 49 -5.61 -8.64 8.44
CA ASP A 49 -6.37 -8.32 7.23
C ASP A 49 -5.84 -7.09 6.48
N MET A 50 -4.93 -6.31 7.10
CA MET A 50 -4.49 -5.01 6.58
C MET A 50 -3.93 -5.10 5.16
N TRP A 51 -3.18 -6.16 4.84
CA TRP A 51 -2.60 -6.30 3.50
C TRP A 51 -3.68 -6.43 2.43
N ASN A 52 -4.67 -7.28 2.66
CA ASN A 52 -5.74 -7.52 1.68
C ASN A 52 -6.75 -6.38 1.67
N ARG A 53 -7.24 -5.94 2.84
CA ARG A 53 -8.34 -4.97 2.95
C ARG A 53 -7.93 -3.50 2.83
N HIS A 54 -6.65 -3.19 2.96
CA HIS A 54 -6.17 -1.81 2.87
C HIS A 54 -5.18 -1.62 1.73
N ILE A 55 -4.13 -2.43 1.64
CA ILE A 55 -3.11 -2.26 0.59
C ILE A 55 -3.65 -2.72 -0.77
N ALA A 56 -4.14 -3.96 -0.86
CA ALA A 56 -4.60 -4.52 -2.11
C ALA A 56 -5.82 -3.76 -2.66
N ASP A 57 -6.81 -3.47 -1.81
CA ASP A 57 -7.99 -2.67 -2.18
C ASP A 57 -7.61 -1.24 -2.64
N SER A 58 -6.69 -0.56 -1.95
CA SER A 58 -6.25 0.78 -2.38
C SER A 58 -5.48 0.73 -3.70
N ALA A 59 -4.67 -0.30 -3.91
CA ALA A 59 -3.93 -0.49 -5.15
C ALA A 59 -4.85 -0.67 -6.36
N GLN A 60 -6.04 -1.27 -6.18
CA GLN A 60 -7.03 -1.39 -7.26
C GLN A 60 -7.43 -0.02 -7.82
N ILE A 61 -7.54 1.01 -6.96
CA ILE A 61 -7.89 2.37 -7.39
C ILE A 61 -6.88 2.91 -8.39
N PHE A 62 -5.58 2.78 -8.09
CA PHE A 62 -4.53 3.18 -9.03
C PHE A 62 -4.53 2.28 -10.28
N GLN A 63 -4.68 0.97 -10.12
CA GLN A 63 -4.67 0.01 -11.23
C GLN A 63 -5.81 0.22 -12.23
N MET A 64 -6.94 0.82 -11.82
CA MET A 64 -8.02 1.21 -12.72
C MET A 64 -7.66 2.42 -13.61
N ALA A 65 -6.73 3.27 -13.18
CA ALA A 65 -6.25 4.41 -13.94
C ALA A 65 -4.73 4.62 -13.74
N PRO A 66 -3.88 3.73 -14.29
CA PRO A 66 -2.45 3.65 -13.98
C PRO A 66 -1.66 4.69 -14.78
N ARG A 67 -1.94 5.97 -14.53
CA ARG A 67 -1.35 7.11 -15.23
C ARG A 67 -1.05 8.24 -14.24
N PRO A 68 -0.02 9.06 -14.51
CA PRO A 68 0.35 10.15 -13.61
C PRO A 68 -0.73 11.24 -13.66
N MET A 69 -1.43 11.41 -12.55
CA MET A 69 -2.51 12.39 -12.38
C MET A 69 -2.35 13.14 -11.06
N ILE A 70 -3.18 14.16 -10.90
CA ILE A 70 -3.43 14.82 -9.62
C ILE A 70 -4.65 14.16 -9.01
N TRP A 71 -4.45 13.45 -7.91
CA TRP A 71 -5.51 12.84 -7.13
C TRP A 71 -5.83 13.73 -5.94
N ALA A 72 -7.04 13.60 -5.40
CA ALA A 72 -7.39 14.16 -4.11
C ALA A 72 -7.94 13.02 -3.25
N ASP A 73 -7.35 12.82 -2.07
CA ASP A 73 -7.81 11.83 -1.10
C ASP A 73 -8.57 12.52 0.05
N LEU A 74 -9.87 12.25 0.13
CA LEU A 74 -10.77 12.89 1.09
C LEU A 74 -11.05 11.95 2.26
N GLY A 75 -10.50 12.29 3.43
CA GLY A 75 -10.68 11.50 4.65
C GLY A 75 -9.71 10.35 4.82
N SER A 76 -8.46 10.51 4.35
CA SER A 76 -7.48 9.43 4.23
C SER A 76 -7.11 8.69 5.52
N GLY A 77 -7.33 9.30 6.70
CA GLY A 77 -7.15 8.65 8.01
C GLY A 77 -5.80 7.96 8.16
N GLY A 78 -5.79 6.63 8.16
CA GLY A 78 -4.57 5.81 8.15
C GLY A 78 -3.68 5.93 6.92
N GLY A 79 -4.01 6.81 5.97
CA GLY A 79 -3.28 7.07 4.73
C GLY A 79 -3.81 6.30 3.52
N PHE A 80 -5.00 5.72 3.59
CA PHE A 80 -5.59 4.93 2.50
C PHE A 80 -6.74 5.68 1.83
N PRO A 81 -6.85 5.64 0.48
CA PRO A 81 -5.94 5.00 -0.46
C PRO A 81 -4.69 5.84 -0.80
N GLY A 82 -4.60 7.08 -0.33
CA GLY A 82 -3.70 8.07 -0.93
C GLY A 82 -2.21 7.79 -0.84
N ILE A 83 -1.71 7.25 0.29
CA ILE A 83 -0.29 6.85 0.40
C ILE A 83 0.02 5.71 -0.55
N ILE A 84 -0.90 4.74 -0.70
CA ILE A 84 -0.72 3.62 -1.63
C ILE A 84 -0.65 4.13 -3.06
N THR A 85 -1.56 5.03 -3.45
CA THR A 85 -1.52 5.69 -4.76
C THR A 85 -0.23 6.48 -4.96
N GLY A 86 0.23 7.22 -3.95
CA GLY A 86 1.50 7.95 -3.98
C GLY A 86 2.72 7.05 -4.19
N ILE A 87 2.73 5.85 -3.60
CA ILE A 87 3.79 4.85 -3.81
C ILE A 87 3.85 4.41 -5.28
N PHE A 88 2.70 4.17 -5.90
CA PHE A 88 2.64 3.84 -7.33
C PHE A 88 3.06 5.01 -8.23
N LEU A 89 2.65 6.24 -7.91
CA LEU A 89 3.05 7.43 -8.65
C LEU A 89 4.56 7.70 -8.55
N ALA A 90 5.18 7.36 -7.42
CA ALA A 90 6.63 7.47 -7.25
C ALA A 90 7.40 6.56 -8.22
N GLU A 91 6.84 5.43 -8.64
CA GLU A 91 7.44 4.60 -9.70
C GLU A 91 7.36 5.27 -11.08
N LEU A 92 6.28 6.00 -11.35
CA LEU A 92 6.12 6.77 -12.59
C LEU A 92 6.94 8.07 -12.62
N GLY A 93 7.51 8.48 -11.48
CA GLY A 93 8.25 9.73 -11.34
C GLY A 93 7.43 11.00 -11.60
N SER A 94 6.10 10.90 -11.59
CA SER A 94 5.18 12.00 -11.91
C SER A 94 3.78 11.79 -11.33
N GLY A 95 3.03 12.88 -11.17
CA GLY A 95 1.73 12.89 -10.50
C GLY A 95 1.84 13.00 -8.98
N TRP A 96 0.71 13.27 -8.33
CA TRP A 96 0.63 13.46 -6.88
C TRP A 96 -0.78 13.15 -6.37
N VAL A 97 -0.87 12.84 -5.09
CA VAL A 97 -2.10 12.65 -4.31
C VAL A 97 -2.10 13.65 -3.17
#